data_AF-A0A0Q4QJG5-F1
#
_entry.id   AF-A0A0Q4QJG5-F1
#
_cell.length_a   1.000
_cell.length_b   1.000
_cell.length_c   1.000
_cell.angle_alpha   90.00
_cell.angle_beta   90.00
_cell.angle_gamma   90.00
#
_symmetry.space_group_name_H-M   'P 1'
#
loop_
_entity.id
_entity.type
_entity.pdbx_description
1 polymer ?
#
loop_
_entity_poly.entity_id
_entity_poly.type
_entity_poly.pdbx_seq_one_letter_code
_entity_poly.pdbx_strand_id
1 'polypeptide(L)' 'MSKEKSILESLAKQVQELKAGVGHMEIDEILGNPNMTAVISVYEGQNPSHKILDAVYEWAETNNEEVAEMIRNLSTAVLE' A
#
# COMPACT_ATOMS: atom_id res chain seq x y z
N MET A 1 -15.59 19.93 7.44
CA MET A 1 -15.07 18.61 7.00
C MET A 1 -13.91 18.89 6.05
N SER A 2 -12.76 18.23 6.20
CA SER A 2 -11.59 18.52 5.36
C SER A 2 -11.75 17.90 3.96
N LYS A 3 -11.10 18.47 2.93
CA LYS A 3 -11.20 17.99 1.54
C LYS A 3 -10.64 16.57 1.41
N GLU A 4 -9.58 16.27 2.15
CA GLU A 4 -8.92 14.96 2.20
C GLU A 4 -9.90 13.88 2.68
N LYS A 5 -10.67 14.18 3.73
CA LYS A 5 -11.69 13.26 4.25
C LYS A 5 -12.76 12.96 3.20
N SER A 6 -13.21 13.97 2.44
CA SER A 6 -14.23 13.76 1.39
C SER A 6 -13.73 12.90 0.22
N ILE A 7 -12.45 12.98 -0.13
CA ILE A 7 -11.86 12.14 -1.18
C ILE A 7 -11.82 10.68 -0.72
N LEU A 8 -11.41 10.44 0.52
CA LEU A 8 -11.39 9.09 1.10
C LEU A 8 -12.80 8.49 1.19
N GLU A 9 -13.78 9.27 1.65
CA GLU A 9 -15.19 8.84 1.71
C GLU A 9 -15.74 8.49 0.32
N SER A 10 -15.43 9.30 -0.70
CA SER A 10 -15.83 9.04 -2.08
C SER A 10 -15.21 7.75 -2.64
N LEU A 11 -13.91 7.55 -2.42
CA LEU A 11 -13.22 6.35 -2.87
C LEU A 11 -13.76 5.10 -2.17
N ALA A 12 -13.96 5.16 -0.84
CA ALA A 12 -14.52 4.05 -0.08
C ALA A 12 -15.94 3.70 -0.54
N LYS A 13 -16.78 4.71 -0.81
CA LYS A 13 -18.13 4.51 -1.35
C LYS A 13 -18.10 3.80 -2.70
N GLN A 14 -17.20 4.19 -3.60
CA GLN A 14 -17.06 3.54 -4.91
C GLN A 14 -16.63 2.07 -4.79
N VAL A 15 -15.70 1.76 -3.89
CA VAL A 15 -15.29 0.37 -3.61
C VAL A 15 -16.49 -0.47 -3.18
N GLN A 16 -17.31 0.06 -2.26
CA GLN A 16 -18.53 -0.62 -1.79
C GLN A 16 -19.60 -0.78 -2.86
N GLU A 17 -19.90 0.28 -3.61
CA GLU A 17 -20.94 0.26 -4.66
C GLU A 17 -20.58 -0.70 -5.80
N LEU A 18 -19.30 -0.76 -6.16
CA LEU A 18 -18.79 -1.67 -7.19
C LEU A 18 -18.52 -3.09 -6.68
N LYS A 19 -18.67 -3.33 -5.37
CA LYS A 19 -18.28 -4.59 -4.70
C LYS A 19 -16.84 -4.99 -5.03
N ALA A 20 -15.96 -4.00 -5.15
CA ALA A 20 -14.54 -4.22 -5.38
C ALA A 20 -13.86 -4.54 -4.03
N GLY A 21 -12.81 -5.37 -4.05
CA GLY A 21 -12.01 -5.61 -2.85
C GLY A 21 -10.99 -4.49 -2.55
N VAL A 22 -10.70 -3.66 -3.55
CA VAL A 22 -9.70 -2.59 -3.47
C VAL A 22 -10.04 -1.47 -4.45
N GLY A 23 -9.70 -0.23 -4.07
CA GLY A 23 -9.65 0.92 -4.96
C GLY A 23 -8.39 1.73 -4.70
N HIS A 24 -7.78 2.27 -5.76
CA HIS A 24 -6.62 3.15 -5.67
C HIS A 24 -6.85 4.46 -6.41
N MET A 25 -6.24 5.52 -5.90
CA MET A 25 -6.14 6.82 -6.55
C MET A 25 -4.67 7.21 -6.57
N GLU A 26 -4.18 7.53 -7.76
CA GLU A 26 -2.82 8.01 -7.99
C GLU A 26 -2.87 9.50 -8.32
N ILE A 27 -1.98 10.26 -7.69
CA ILE A 27 -1.84 11.69 -7.89
C ILE A 27 -0.37 11.93 -8.21
N ASP A 28 -0.10 12.30 -9.45
CA ASP A 28 1.23 12.65 -9.91
C ASP A 28 1.53 14.14 -9.73
N GLU A 29 2.80 14.50 -9.91
CA GLU A 29 3.30 15.88 -9.89
C GLU A 29 2.93 16.66 -8.63
N ILE A 30 2.94 16.00 -7.48
CA ILE A 30 2.52 16.62 -6.22
C ILE A 30 3.44 17.79 -5.88
N LEU A 31 2.83 18.92 -5.51
CA LEU A 31 3.52 20.20 -5.26
C LEU A 31 4.32 20.71 -6.47
N GLY A 32 3.99 20.26 -7.68
CA GLY A 32 4.69 20.62 -8.91
C GLY A 32 6.03 19.89 -9.10
N ASN A 33 6.30 18.84 -8.31
CA ASN A 33 7.49 18.01 -8.49
C ASN A 33 7.14 16.77 -9.35
N PRO A 34 7.66 16.64 -10.59
CA PRO A 34 7.31 15.55 -11.49
C PRO A 34 7.75 14.16 -11.01
N ASN A 35 8.61 14.11 -9.99
CA ASN A 35 9.08 12.85 -9.39
C ASN A 35 8.33 12.48 -8.10
N MET A 36 7.27 13.23 -7.75
CA MET A 36 6.46 12.96 -6.57
C MET A 36 5.07 12.46 -6.96
N THR A 37 4.83 11.19 -6.66
CA THR A 37 3.52 10.55 -6.79
C THR A 37 3.01 10.15 -5.41
N ALA A 38 1.73 10.38 -5.13
CA ALA A 38 1.05 9.78 -3.99
C ALA A 38 -0.03 8.82 -4.45
N VAL A 39 -0.09 7.68 -3.78
CA VAL A 39 -1.12 6.67 -3.97
C VAL A 39 -1.96 6.57 -2.70
N ILE A 40 -3.26 6.73 -2.85
CA ILE A 40 -4.26 6.49 -1.80
C ILE A 40 -4.98 5.19 -2.14
N SER A 41 -5.01 4.25 -1.21
CA SER A 41 -5.70 2.96 -1.41
C SER A 41 -6.69 2.68 -0.30
N VAL A 42 -7.86 2.14 -0.67
CA VAL A 42 -8.87 1.62 0.25
C VAL A 42 -9.04 0.13 -0.02
N TYR A 43 -8.98 -0.68 1.04
CA TYR A 43 -9.14 -2.12 0.97
C TYR A 43 -10.37 -2.53 1.80
N GLU A 44 -11.24 -3.34 1.22
CA GLU A 44 -12.42 -3.88 1.90
C GLU A 44 -12.29 -5.41 2.01
N GLY A 45 -12.09 -5.89 3.24
CA GLY A 45 -11.95 -7.33 3.50
C GLY A 45 -10.64 -7.96 3.00
N GLN A 46 -9.65 -7.15 2.59
CA GLN A 46 -8.34 -7.61 2.14
C GLN A 46 -7.22 -6.90 2.91
N ASN A 47 -6.13 -7.62 3.18
CA ASN A 47 -4.90 -7.01 3.70
C ASN A 47 -4.05 -6.51 2.52
N PRO A 48 -3.53 -5.29 2.58
CA PRO A 48 -2.63 -4.79 1.55
C PRO A 48 -1.32 -5.60 1.53
N SER A 49 -0.76 -5.77 0.33
CA SER A 49 0.42 -6.61 0.10
C SER A 49 1.63 -6.26 0.97
N HIS A 50 1.88 -4.97 1.23
CA HIS A 50 2.97 -4.54 2.10
C HIS A 50 2.82 -5.04 3.54
N LYS A 51 1.60 -5.04 4.10
CA LYS A 51 1.35 -5.61 5.44
C LYS A 51 1.49 -7.13 5.47
N ILE A 52 1.21 -7.80 4.34
CA ILE A 52 1.43 -9.24 4.21
C ILE A 52 2.93 -9.53 4.20
N LEU A 53 3.72 -8.74 3.46
CA LEU A 53 5.19 -8.86 3.45
C LEU A 53 5.78 -8.62 4.85
N ASP A 54 5.30 -7.61 5.58
CA ASP A 54 5.72 -7.36 6.96
C ASP A 54 5.43 -8.58 7.86
N ALA A 55 4.22 -9.13 7.78
CA ALA A 55 3.84 -10.31 8.57
C ALA A 55 4.64 -11.58 8.18
N VAL A 56 4.95 -11.76 6.91
CA VAL A 56 5.79 -12.88 6.42
C VAL A 56 7.23 -12.69 6.90
N TYR A 57 7.74 -11.46 6.91
CA TYR A 57 9.06 -11.15 7.43
C TYR A 57 9.14 -11.44 8.93
N GLU A 58 8.19 -10.94 9.74
CA GLU A 58 8.12 -11.22 11.19
C GLU A 58 8.07 -12.73 11.50
N TRP A 59 7.31 -13.50 10.71
CA TRP A 59 7.29 -14.96 10.84
C TRP A 59 8.66 -15.57 10.48
N ALA A 60 9.27 -15.13 9.38
CA ALA A 60 10.52 -15.67 8.86
C ALA A 60 11.68 -15.44 9.83
N GLU A 61 11.73 -14.30 10.53
CA GLU A 61 12.77 -14.00 11.53
C GLU A 61 12.91 -15.08 12.61
N THR A 62 11.82 -15.77 12.94
CA THR A 62 11.82 -16.84 13.95
C THR A 62 11.89 -18.25 13.34
N ASN A 63 11.41 -18.42 12.10
CA ASN A 63 11.12 -19.76 11.55
C ASN A 63 11.97 -20.12 10.32
N ASN A 64 12.51 -19.14 9.60
CA ASN A 64 13.27 -19.36 8.37
C ASN A 64 14.16 -18.14 8.02
N GLU A 65 15.43 -18.20 8.40
CA GLU A 65 16.42 -17.14 8.20
C GLU A 65 16.67 -16.81 6.71
N GLU A 66 16.68 -17.82 5.83
CA GLU A 66 16.87 -17.65 4.38
C GLU A 66 15.76 -16.79 3.78
N VAL A 67 14.51 -17.04 4.15
CA VAL A 67 13.35 -16.25 3.69
C VAL A 67 13.41 -14.83 4.23
N ALA A 68 13.83 -14.64 5.48
CA ALA A 68 13.99 -13.30 6.06
C ALA A 68 15.06 -12.49 5.31
N GLU A 69 16.18 -13.11 4.95
CA GLU A 69 17.27 -12.48 4.19
C GLU A 69 16.84 -12.12 2.75
N MET A 70 16.11 -13.01 2.07
CA MET A 70 15.54 -12.71 0.75
C MET A 70 14.62 -11.49 0.77
N ILE A 71 13.74 -11.39 1.77
CA ILE A 71 12.81 -10.26 1.92
C ILE A 71 13.60 -8.96 2.21
N ARG A 72 14.64 -9.03 3.04
CA ARG A 72 15.52 -7.89 3.34
C ARG A 72 16.28 -7.39 2.10
N ASN A 73 16.74 -8.30 1.25
CA ASN A 73 17.43 -7.92 0.01
C ASN A 73 16.47 -7.26 -0.99
N LEU A 74 15.22 -7.73 -1.09
CA LEU A 74 14.19 -7.12 -1.94
C LEU A 74 13.84 -5.69 -1.50
N SER A 75 13.81 -5.41 -0.19
CA SER A 75 13.53 -4.06 0.32
C SER A 75 14.70 -3.09 0.17
N THR A 76 15.93 -3.59 0.09
CA THR A 76 17.14 -2.75 -0.07
C THR A 76 17.44 -2.44 -1.54
N ALA A 77 17.11 -3.35 -2.47
CA ALA A 77 17.33 -3.17 -3.91
C ALA A 77 16.49 -2.05 -4.56
N VAL A 78 15.54 -1.45 -3.84
CA VAL A 78 14.71 -0.33 -4.33
C VAL A 78 15.42 1.03 -4.16
N LEU A 79 16.56 1.08 -3.46
CA LEU A 79 17.28 2.31 -3.12
C LEU A 79 18.61 2.53 -3.89
N GLU A 80 18.94 1.69 -4.86
CA GLU A 80 20.11 1.83 -5.75
C GLU A 80 19.70 2.14 -7.19
#